data_AF-A0A7J4LLM4-F1
#
_entry.id   AF-A0A7J4LLM4-F1
#
_cell.length_a   1.000
_cell.length_b   1.000
_cell.length_c   1.000
_cell.angle_alpha   90.00
_cell.angle_beta   90.00
_cell.angle_gamma   90.00
#
_symmetry.space_group_name_H-M   'P 1'
#
loop_
_entity.id
_entity.type
_entity.pdbx_description
1 polymer ?
#
loop_
_entity_poly.entity_id
_entity_poly.type
_entity_poly.pdbx_seq_one_letter_code
_entity_poly.pdbx_strand_id
1 'polypeptide(L)' 'MGSITIETEADSRLPVRNYVRFLETKEDLRELFEERVRDAIADAERSIPGLRIDVVVRMALESEGDTDGKT' A
#
# COMPACT_ATOMS: atom_id res chain seq x y z
N MET A 1 -11.78 10.79 12.25
CA MET A 1 -10.54 10.63 11.48
C MET A 1 -10.46 9.19 11.07
N GLY A 2 -10.71 8.94 9.79
CA GLY A 2 -10.30 7.72 9.15
C GLY A 2 -8.79 7.53 9.19
N SER A 3 -8.35 6.36 8.77
CA SER A 3 -6.97 5.91 8.88
C SER A 3 -6.36 5.61 7.51
N ILE A 4 -5.04 5.73 7.42
CA ILE A 4 -4.26 5.22 6.29
C ILE A 4 -3.37 4.12 6.85
N THR A 5 -3.50 2.92 6.31
CA THR A 5 -2.70 1.75 6.73
C THR A 5 -2.03 1.13 5.53
N ILE A 6 -0.73 0.86 5.63
CA ILE A 6 0.03 0.10 4.63
C ILE A 6 0.32 -1.28 5.19
N GLU A 7 -0.31 -2.28 4.59
CA GLU A 7 -0.15 -3.69 4.91
C GLU A 7 0.85 -4.33 3.93
N THR A 8 1.75 -5.14 4.45
CA THR A 8 2.79 -5.81 3.64
C THR A 8 2.75 -7.31 3.84
N GLU A 9 2.63 -8.04 2.74
CA GLU A 9 2.80 -9.49 2.69
C GLU A 9 4.05 -9.80 1.86
N ALA A 10 5.17 -10.01 2.55
CA ALA A 10 6.44 -10.34 1.92
C ALA A 10 6.74 -11.82 2.13
N ASP A 11 7.05 -12.55 1.06
CA ASP A 11 7.59 -13.91 1.20
C ASP A 11 8.95 -13.84 1.91
N SER A 12 9.08 -14.62 2.99
CA SER A 12 10.30 -14.75 3.80
C SER A 12 11.57 -15.16 3.02
N ARG A 13 11.43 -15.50 1.74
CA ARG A 13 12.50 -16.02 0.86
C ARG A 13 13.12 -14.99 -0.08
N LEU A 14 12.78 -13.71 0.06
CA LEU A 14 13.32 -12.67 -0.83
C LEU A 14 14.85 -12.54 -0.72
N PRO A 15 15.55 -12.40 -1.86
CA PRO A 15 16.93 -11.91 -1.84
C PRO A 15 16.99 -10.56 -1.12
N VAL A 16 18.01 -10.35 -0.29
CA VAL A 16 18.18 -9.14 0.55
C VAL A 16 17.98 -7.85 -0.26
N ARG A 17 18.51 -7.79 -1.48
CA ARG A 17 18.34 -6.63 -2.37
C ARG A 17 16.88 -6.33 -2.69
N ASN A 18 16.08 -7.35 -2.95
CA ASN A 18 14.67 -7.20 -3.29
C ASN A 18 13.87 -6.81 -2.04
N TYR A 19 14.24 -7.37 -0.89
CA TYR A 19 13.65 -6.97 0.39
C TYR A 19 13.93 -5.49 0.73
N VAL A 20 15.18 -5.03 0.55
CA VAL A 20 15.53 -3.60 0.75
C VAL A 20 14.70 -2.71 -0.16
N ARG A 21 14.62 -3.02 -1.46
CA ARG A 21 13.78 -2.26 -2.40
C ARG A 21 12.30 -2.27 -2.03
N PHE A 22 11.80 -3.39 -1.52
CA PHE A 22 10.41 -3.50 -1.05
C PHE A 22 10.15 -2.55 0.13
N LEU A 23 11.08 -2.46 1.08
CA LEU A 23 11.00 -1.52 2.20
C LEU A 23 11.09 -0.05 1.73
N GLU A 24 12.01 0.26 0.81
CA GLU A 24 12.10 1.60 0.21
C GLU A 24 10.78 1.99 -0.46
N THR A 25 10.22 1.10 -1.27
CA THR A 25 8.92 1.31 -1.93
C THR A 25 7.79 1.54 -0.91
N LYS A 26 7.83 0.83 0.22
CA LYS A 26 6.83 1.00 1.29
C LYS A 26 6.91 2.40 1.90
N GLU A 27 8.11 2.90 2.19
CA GLU A 27 8.29 4.23 2.75
C GLU A 27 7.93 5.34 1.76
N ASP A 28 8.30 5.19 0.48
CA ASP A 28 7.91 6.13 -0.58
C ASP A 28 6.38 6.25 -0.70
N LEU A 29 5.67 5.12 -0.63
CA LEU A 29 4.22 5.12 -0.60
C LEU A 29 3.70 5.80 0.67
N ARG A 30 4.32 5.54 1.83
CA ARG A 30 3.92 6.19 3.08
C ARG A 30 3.98 7.69 2.99
N GLU A 31 5.10 8.27 2.52
CA GLU A 31 5.23 9.71 2.32
C GLU A 31 4.18 10.24 1.35
N LEU A 32 3.97 9.57 0.20
CA LEU A 32 2.97 9.99 -0.79
C LEU A 32 1.56 10.07 -0.18
N PHE A 33 1.18 9.06 0.60
CA PHE A 33 -0.14 9.01 1.23
C PHE A 33 -0.26 10.00 2.41
N GLU A 34 0.82 10.21 3.17
CA GLU A 34 0.85 11.19 4.26
C GLU A 34 0.74 12.63 3.75
N GLU A 35 1.43 12.98 2.66
CA GLU A 35 1.43 14.34 2.13
C GLU A 35 0.18 14.68 1.30
N ARG A 36 -0.26 13.77 0.43
CA ARG A 36 -1.30 14.10 -0.58
C ARG A 36 -2.68 13.57 -0.25
N VAL A 37 -2.75 12.39 0.34
CA VAL A 37 -4.02 11.68 0.50
C VAL A 37 -4.68 12.04 1.83
N ARG A 38 -3.89 12.30 2.88
CA ARG A 38 -4.41 12.71 4.19
C ARG A 38 -5.30 13.95 4.11
N ASP A 39 -4.85 15.01 3.46
CA ASP A 39 -5.61 16.26 3.37
C ASP A 39 -6.89 16.08 2.55
N ALA A 40 -6.81 15.35 1.43
CA ALA A 40 -7.97 15.03 0.61
C ALA A 40 -9.03 14.21 1.39
N ILE A 41 -8.60 13.24 2.21
CA ILE A 41 -9.50 12.49 3.10
C ILE A 41 -10.13 13.43 4.12
N ALA A 42 -9.34 14.29 4.76
CA ALA A 42 -9.83 15.21 5.78
C ALA A 42 -10.86 16.20 5.20
N ASP A 43 -10.65 16.70 3.99
CA ASP A 43 -11.60 17.55 3.28
C ASP A 43 -12.90 16.82 2.97
N ALA A 44 -12.82 15.59 2.46
CA ALA A 44 -13.97 14.76 2.17
C ALA A 44 -14.78 14.42 3.43
N GLU A 45 -14.14 13.99 4.53
CA GLU A 45 -14.80 13.72 5.82
C GLU A 45 -15.46 14.97 6.40
N ARG A 46 -14.87 16.15 6.21
CA ARG A 46 -15.49 17.43 6.64
C ARG A 46 -16.69 17.83 5.80
N SER A 47 -16.69 17.47 4.52
CA SER A 47 -17.75 17.85 3.57
C SER A 47 -19.07 17.10 3.77
N ILE A 48 -19.03 15.88 4.33
CA ILE A 48 -20.19 15.01 4.51
C ILE A 48 -20.31 14.60 5.98
N PRO A 49 -21.28 15.13 6.73
CA PRO A 49 -21.47 14.78 8.14
C PRO A 49 -21.65 13.26 8.32
N GLY A 50 -20.78 12.67 9.14
CA GLY A 50 -20.79 11.23 9.43
C GLY A 50 -20.03 10.35 8.43
N LEU A 51 -19.45 10.92 7.38
CA LEU A 51 -18.56 10.17 6.48
C LEU A 51 -17.23 9.88 7.18
N ARG A 52 -16.79 8.63 7.07
CA ARG A 52 -15.46 8.16 7.50
C ARG A 52 -14.81 7.45 6.33
N ILE A 53 -13.55 7.75 6.06
CA ILE A 53 -12.79 7.16 4.95
C ILE A 53 -11.52 6.50 5.49
N ASP A 54 -11.47 5.18 5.45
CA ASP A 54 -10.26 4.42 5.75
C ASP A 54 -9.62 3.92 4.45
N VAL A 55 -8.31 4.18 4.28
CA VAL A 55 -7.52 3.74 3.12
C VAL A 55 -6.56 2.65 3.55
N VAL A 56 -6.62 1.52 2.85
CA VAL A 56 -5.72 0.39 3.05
C VAL A 56 -4.94 0.14 1.76
N VAL A 57 -3.63 0.24 1.85
CA VAL A 57 -2.71 -0.07 0.75
C VAL A 57 -2.09 -1.42 1.06
N ARG A 58 -2.28 -2.40 0.16
CA ARG A 58 -1.71 -3.74 0.31
C ARG A 58 -0.57 -3.92 -0.68
N MET A 59 0.60 -4.24 -0.15
CA MET A 59 1.77 -4.60 -0.93
C MET A 59 2.02 -6.09 -0.78
N ALA A 60 1.98 -6.81 -1.89
CA ALA A 60 2.34 -8.21 -1.97
C ALA A 60 3.37 -8.40 -3.09
N LEU A 61 4.22 -9.40 -2.93
CA LEU A 61 5.11 -9.84 -4.00
C LEU A 61 4.53 -11.10 -4.60
N GLU A 62 4.18 -11.03 -5.88
CA GLU A 62 3.76 -12.21 -6.63
C GLU A 62 5.00 -13.00 -7.04
N SER A 63 5.02 -14.29 -6.70
CA SER A 63 5.99 -15.23 -7.26
C SER A 63 5.71 -15.35 -8.75
N GLU A 64 6.66 -15.04 -9.63
CA GLU A 64 6.56 -15.48 -11.02
C GLU A 64 6.59 -17.02 -11.04
N GLY A 65 5.44 -17.65 -11.30
CA GLY A 65 5.35 -19.11 -11.40
C GLY A 65 3.93 -19.61 -11.64
N ASP A 66 3.50 -19.56 -12.91
CA ASP A 66 2.59 -20.50 -13.62
C ASP A 66 1.76 -19.77 -14.70
N THR A 67 2.40 -19.38 -15.80
CA THR A 67 1.75 -19.53 -17.11
C THR A 67 1.99 -20.96 -17.59
N ASP A 68 1.34 -21.93 -16.93
CA ASP A 68 1.27 -23.29 -17.46
C ASP A 68 0.14 -23.35 -18.50
N GLY A 69 0.47 -23.57 -19.77
CA GLY A 69 -0.54 -23.91 -20.79
C GLY A 69 -0.28 -23.54 -22.25
N LYS A 70 0.20 -24.55 -23.01
CA LYS A 70 -0.01 -24.80 -24.46
C LYS A 70 0.67 -23.89 -25.50
N THR A 71 1.73 -24.42 -26.12
CA THR A 71 1.67 -25.03 -27.48
C THR A 71 2.81 -26.02 -27.67
#